data_AF-A0A3M0VX80-F1
#
_entry.id   AF-A0A3M0VX80-F1
#
_cell.length_a   1.000
_cell.length_b   1.000
_cell.length_c   1.000
_cell.angle_alpha   90.00
_cell.angle_beta   90.00
_cell.angle_gamma   90.00
#
_symmetry.space_group_name_H-M   'P 1'
#
loop_
_entity.id
_entity.type
_entity.pdbx_description
1 polymer ?
#
loop_
_entity_poly.entity_id
_entity_poly.type
_entity_poly.pdbx_seq_one_letter_code
_entity_poly.pdbx_strand_id
1 'polypeptide(L)'
;MTKVSAPMTKDLMVKYGVKRWTQIHNTSETRGLMNHLFDHQMRNLADYDCFSQVVFKDIDQYKSMKQDPWYKEHLINDHNNFADTKKSIMTIGWITEFVRDGVAVDGMKDV
;
A
#
# COMPACT_ATOMS: atom_id res chain seq x y z
N MET A 1 9.98 -3.71 -6.93
CA MET A 1 9.07 -2.72 -6.32
C MET A 1 9.55 -1.26 -6.41
N THR A 2 10.38 -0.69 -5.54
CA THR A 2 10.64 0.78 -5.51
C THR A 2 11.46 1.32 -6.69
N LYS A 3 12.37 0.52 -7.27
CA LYS A 3 13.28 0.96 -8.34
C LYS A 3 12.74 0.76 -9.77
N VAL A 4 11.77 -0.14 -9.96
CA VAL A 4 11.30 -0.56 -11.29
C VAL A 4 9.79 -0.44 -11.36
N SER A 5 9.10 -1.32 -10.65
CA SER A 5 7.64 -1.44 -10.63
C SER A 5 6.91 -0.14 -10.27
N ALA A 6 7.33 0.53 -9.20
CA ALA A 6 6.65 1.74 -8.73
C ALA A 6 6.81 2.92 -9.69
N PRO A 7 8.02 3.27 -10.19
CA PRO A 7 8.20 4.23 -11.27
C PRO A 7 7.35 3.93 -12.51
N MET A 8 7.25 2.66 -12.90
CA MET A 8 6.47 2.23 -14.06
C MET A 8 4.95 2.31 -13.84
N THR A 9 4.47 2.20 -12.60
CA THR A 9 3.04 2.06 -12.29
C THR A 9 2.39 3.35 -11.78
N LYS A 10 3.13 4.20 -11.07
CA LYS A 10 2.53 5.33 -10.32
C LYS A 10 1.76 6.32 -11.21
N ASP A 11 2.27 6.63 -12.40
CA ASP A 11 1.61 7.61 -13.29
C ASP A 11 0.34 7.02 -13.91
N LEU A 12 0.34 5.69 -14.13
CA LEU A 12 -0.87 4.96 -14.52
C LEU A 12 -1.91 4.97 -13.39
N MET A 13 -1.50 4.77 -12.15
CA MET A 13 -2.41 4.87 -11.00
C MET A 13 -3.05 6.26 -10.91
N VAL A 14 -2.26 7.32 -11.12
CA VAL A 14 -2.76 8.69 -11.18
C VAL A 14 -3.77 8.88 -12.33
N LYS A 15 -3.46 8.39 -13.54
CA LYS A 15 -4.37 8.45 -14.71
C LYS A 15 -5.76 7.89 -14.39
N TYR A 16 -5.83 6.84 -13.58
CA TYR A 16 -7.09 6.19 -13.22
C TYR A 16 -7.71 6.69 -11.91
N GLY A 17 -7.15 7.73 -11.28
CA GLY A 17 -7.77 8.38 -10.13
C GLY A 17 -7.40 7.79 -8.76
N VAL A 18 -6.36 6.96 -8.68
CA VAL A 18 -5.77 6.60 -7.38
C VAL A 18 -5.23 7.86 -6.71
N LYS A 19 -5.61 8.05 -5.45
CA LYS A 19 -5.31 9.24 -4.65
C LYS A 19 -4.03 9.12 -3.86
N ARG A 20 -3.70 7.92 -3.40
CA ARG A 20 -2.48 7.66 -2.65
C ARG A 20 -2.03 6.23 -2.86
N TRP A 21 -0.72 6.04 -3.03
CA TRP A 21 -0.09 4.74 -2.92
C TRP A 21 1.16 4.86 -2.08
N THR A 22 1.19 4.14 -0.96
CA THR A 22 2.33 4.11 -0.03
C THR A 22 2.79 2.69 0.21
N GLN A 23 4.06 2.57 0.61
CA GLN A 23 4.65 1.32 1.05
C GLN A 23 5.36 1.51 2.38
N ILE A 24 5.14 0.58 3.30
CA ILE A 24 5.86 0.50 4.57
C ILE A 24 6.80 -0.70 4.46
N HIS A 25 8.10 -0.47 4.59
CA HIS A 25 9.12 -1.52 4.50
C HIS A 25 9.52 -1.97 5.91
N ASN A 26 9.13 -3.19 6.29
CA ASN A 26 9.36 -3.78 7.60
C ASN A 26 10.61 -4.67 7.53
N THR A 27 11.78 -4.06 7.48
CA THR A 27 13.06 -4.78 7.53
C THR A 27 13.23 -5.47 8.89
N SER A 28 14.19 -6.39 9.01
CA SER A 28 14.51 -6.98 10.31
C SER A 28 14.89 -5.93 11.36
N GLU A 29 15.54 -4.84 10.93
CA GLU A 29 15.90 -3.71 11.78
C GLU A 29 14.66 -2.92 12.25
N THR A 30 13.80 -2.48 11.33
CA THR A 30 12.61 -1.68 11.71
C THR A 30 11.58 -2.51 12.47
N ARG A 31 11.42 -3.81 12.15
CA ARG A 31 10.60 -4.73 12.94
C ARG A 31 11.17 -4.90 14.36
N GLY A 32 12.50 -4.92 14.51
CA GLY A 32 13.17 -5.00 15.81
C GLY A 32 12.85 -3.84 16.75
N LEU A 33 12.55 -2.65 16.22
CA LEU A 33 12.18 -1.47 17.01
C LEU A 33 10.86 -1.66 17.79
N MET A 34 10.01 -2.60 17.36
CA MET A 34 8.76 -2.91 18.08
C MET A 34 8.99 -3.42 19.50
N ASN A 35 10.17 -3.97 19.79
CA ASN A 35 10.54 -4.41 21.14
C ASN A 35 10.50 -3.27 22.17
N HIS A 36 10.61 -2.01 21.73
CA HIS A 36 10.51 -0.83 22.60
C HIS A 36 9.06 -0.42 22.89
N LEU A 37 8.08 -0.97 22.18
CA LEU A 37 6.68 -0.53 22.21
C LEU A 37 5.71 -1.59 22.74
N PHE A 38 6.15 -2.84 22.89
CA PHE A 38 5.28 -3.90 23.39
C PHE A 38 4.79 -3.61 24.80
N ASP A 39 3.50 -3.86 25.00
CA ASP A 39 2.89 -3.94 26.32
C ASP A 39 2.19 -5.30 26.49
N HIS A 40 1.46 -5.44 27.60
CA HIS A 40 0.74 -6.66 27.93
C HIS A 40 -0.41 -7.00 26.96
N GLN A 41 -0.91 -6.05 26.17
CA GLN A 41 -2.04 -6.20 25.26
C GLN A 41 -1.61 -6.31 23.79
N MET A 42 -0.58 -5.57 23.37
CA MET A 42 -0.21 -5.36 21.97
C MET A 42 1.20 -5.91 21.68
N ARG A 43 1.31 -7.23 21.56
CA ARG A 43 2.60 -7.95 21.37
C ARG A 43 2.70 -8.79 20.10
N ASN A 44 1.61 -8.96 19.37
CA ASN A 44 1.61 -9.79 18.17
C ASN A 44 2.25 -9.03 17.02
N LEU A 45 3.37 -9.55 16.51
CA LEU A 45 4.04 -8.99 15.35
C LEU A 45 3.49 -9.56 14.05
N ALA A 46 3.22 -8.66 13.11
CA ALA A 46 2.92 -9.06 11.76
C ALA A 46 4.21 -9.53 11.05
N ASP A 47 4.15 -10.73 10.46
CA ASP A 47 5.27 -11.34 9.73
C ASP A 47 5.31 -10.92 8.24
N TYR A 48 4.92 -9.67 7.96
CA TYR A 48 5.02 -9.08 6.63
C TYR A 48 6.27 -8.19 6.57
N ASP A 49 7.01 -8.26 5.48
CA ASP A 49 8.16 -7.41 5.16
C ASP A 49 7.76 -6.11 4.43
N CYS A 50 6.53 -6.04 3.92
CA CYS A 50 5.99 -4.86 3.28
C CYS A 50 4.47 -4.73 3.48
N PHE A 51 4.00 -3.52 3.73
CA PHE A 51 2.59 -3.16 3.56
C PHE A 51 2.44 -2.20 2.40
N SER A 52 1.64 -2.56 1.39
CA SER A 52 1.27 -1.67 0.28
C SER A 52 -0.16 -1.18 0.48
N GLN A 53 -0.35 0.14 0.58
CA GLN A 53 -1.67 0.75 0.76
C GLN A 53 -2.01 1.62 -0.44
N VAL A 54 -3.11 1.29 -1.12
CA VAL A 54 -3.66 2.07 -2.23
C VAL A 54 -4.99 2.68 -1.80
N VAL A 55 -5.16 3.97 -2.04
CA VAL A 55 -6.38 4.74 -1.75
C VAL A 55 -6.98 5.24 -3.05
N PHE A 56 -8.24 4.92 -3.28
CA PHE A 56 -9.03 5.34 -4.44
C PHE A 56 -10.45 5.68 -3.98
N LYS A 57 -11.17 6.49 -4.76
CA LYS A 57 -12.56 6.88 -4.43
C LYS A 57 -13.57 5.82 -4.87
N ASP A 58 -13.27 5.11 -5.94
CA ASP A 58 -14.17 4.13 -6.54
C ASP A 58 -13.41 2.85 -6.94
N ILE A 59 -13.97 1.69 -6.65
CA ILE A 59 -13.40 0.40 -7.04
C ILE A 59 -13.31 0.26 -8.58
N ASP A 60 -14.19 0.90 -9.33
CA ASP A 60 -14.20 0.83 -10.79
C ASP A 60 -13.04 1.57 -11.44
N GLN A 61 -12.49 2.60 -10.77
CA GLN A 61 -11.23 3.24 -11.15
C GLN A 61 -10.07 2.22 -11.12
N TYR A 62 -9.98 1.45 -10.03
CA TYR A 62 -8.94 0.44 -9.86
C TYR A 62 -9.11 -0.74 -10.85
N LYS A 63 -10.36 -1.14 -11.13
CA LYS A 63 -10.66 -2.17 -12.14
C LYS A 63 -10.29 -1.70 -13.54
N SER A 64 -10.63 -0.46 -13.90
CA SER A 64 -10.28 0.15 -15.19
C SER A 64 -8.78 0.20 -15.41
N MET A 65 -8.01 0.56 -14.38
CA MET A 65 -6.54 0.55 -14.42
C MET A 65 -5.98 -0.83 -14.80
N LYS A 66 -6.52 -1.90 -14.21
CA LYS A 66 -6.08 -3.28 -14.53
C LYS A 66 -6.44 -3.72 -15.94
N GLN A 67 -7.36 -3.01 -16.61
CA GLN A 67 -7.72 -3.28 -18.00
C GLN A 67 -6.86 -2.54 -19.02
N ASP A 68 -6.08 -1.54 -18.59
CA ASP A 68 -5.21 -0.75 -19.47
C ASP A 68 -4.23 -1.65 -20.24
N PRO A 69 -4.06 -1.46 -21.56
CA PRO A 69 -3.14 -2.26 -22.36
C PRO A 69 -1.70 -2.25 -21.82
N TRP A 70 -1.23 -1.08 -21.37
CA TRP A 70 0.10 -0.93 -20.79
C TRP A 70 0.24 -1.75 -19.50
N TYR A 71 -0.79 -1.74 -18.65
CA TYR A 71 -0.84 -2.57 -17.45
C TYR A 71 -0.76 -4.07 -17.80
N LYS A 72 -1.54 -4.51 -18.78
CA LYS A 72 -1.59 -5.92 -19.17
C LYS A 72 -0.26 -6.41 -19.72
N GLU A 73 0.39 -5.59 -20.53
CA GLU A 73 1.66 -5.94 -21.17
C GLU A 73 2.82 -5.90 -20.18
N HIS A 74 2.87 -4.91 -19.28
CA HIS A 74 4.07 -4.63 -18.48
C HIS A 74 3.94 -4.99 -16.99
N LEU A 75 2.73 -5.02 -16.42
CA LEU A 75 2.51 -5.06 -14.96
C LEU A 75 1.86 -6.33 -14.43
N ILE A 76 1.13 -7.08 -15.25
CA ILE A 76 0.39 -8.29 -14.81
C ILE A 76 1.32 -9.29 -14.11
N ASN A 77 2.51 -9.52 -14.64
CA ASN A 77 3.45 -10.52 -14.12
C ASN A 77 4.55 -9.92 -13.25
N ASP A 78 4.63 -8.59 -13.13
CA ASP A 78 5.75 -7.92 -12.46
C ASP A 78 5.84 -8.28 -10.97
N HIS A 79 4.69 -8.53 -10.32
CA HIS A 79 4.63 -8.94 -8.93
C HIS A 79 5.37 -10.25 -8.65
N ASN A 80 5.46 -11.16 -9.63
CA ASN A 80 6.19 -12.42 -9.48
C ASN A 80 7.71 -12.22 -9.35
N ASN A 81 8.22 -11.04 -9.72
CA ASN A 81 9.66 -10.73 -9.63
C ASN A 81 10.09 -10.32 -8.21
N PHE A 82 9.15 -9.90 -7.35
CA PHE A 82 9.50 -9.30 -6.06
C PHE A 82 8.58 -9.66 -4.89
N ALA A 83 7.42 -10.27 -5.13
CA ALA A 83 6.47 -10.62 -4.07
C ALA A 83 6.24 -12.13 -4.01
N ASP A 84 6.19 -12.67 -2.79
CA ASP A 84 5.64 -14.01 -2.55
C ASP A 84 4.11 -13.92 -2.61
N THR A 85 3.55 -14.16 -3.79
CA THR A 85 2.10 -14.09 -4.04
C THR A 85 1.30 -15.15 -3.31
N LYS A 86 1.94 -16.20 -2.76
CA LYS A 86 1.26 -17.23 -1.93
C LYS A 86 1.07 -16.77 -0.49
N LYS A 87 1.98 -15.93 0.02
CA LYS A 87 1.90 -15.35 1.37
C LYS A 87 1.30 -13.94 1.40
N SER A 88 1.16 -13.31 0.23
CA SER A 88 0.54 -12.00 0.09
C SER A 88 -0.96 -12.07 0.40
N ILE A 89 -1.41 -11.22 1.32
CA ILE A 89 -2.81 -11.12 1.74
C ILE A 89 -3.34 -9.73 1.42
N MET A 90 -4.58 -9.64 0.95
CA MET A 90 -5.23 -8.39 0.56
C MET A 90 -6.55 -8.19 1.30
N THR A 91 -6.86 -6.93 1.62
CA THR A 91 -8.16 -6.51 2.16
C THR A 91 -8.53 -5.13 1.61
N ILE A 92 -9.78 -4.73 1.80
CA ILE A 92 -10.31 -3.41 1.44
C ILE A 92 -11.20 -2.88 2.58
N GLY A 93 -11.16 -1.57 2.81
CA GLY A 93 -11.95 -0.90 3.85
C GLY A 93 -11.96 0.61 3.64
N TRP A 94 -12.43 1.35 4.64
CA TRP A 94 -12.42 2.82 4.64
C TRP A 94 -11.34 3.38 5.58
N ILE A 95 -10.90 4.61 5.34
CA ILE A 95 -9.89 5.30 6.15
C ILE A 95 -10.57 6.39 6.97
N THR A 96 -10.38 6.34 8.29
CA THR A 96 -10.65 7.48 9.19
C THR A 96 -9.31 8.03 9.64
N GLU A 97 -9.08 9.33 9.49
CA GLU A 97 -7.83 9.98 9.86
C GLU A 97 -8.09 10.91 11.04
N PHE A 98 -7.34 10.72 12.13
CA PHE A 98 -7.44 11.52 13.36
C PHE A 98 -6.24 12.46 13.56
N VAL A 99 -5.13 12.21 12.86
CA VAL A 99 -3.91 13.03 12.92
C VAL A 99 -3.30 13.12 11.52
N ARG A 100 -2.93 14.32 11.09
CA ARG A 100 -2.21 14.60 9.84
C ARG A 100 -1.15 15.67 10.09
N ASP A 101 0.09 15.41 9.67
CA ASP A 101 1.22 16.35 9.79
C ASP A 101 1.42 16.91 11.21
N GLY A 102 1.20 16.05 12.23
CA GLY A 102 1.32 16.43 13.64
C GLY A 102 0.13 17.21 14.21
N VAL A 103 -0.96 17.38 13.44
CA VAL A 103 -2.17 18.12 13.83
C VAL A 103 -3.37 17.17 13.92
N ALA A 104 -4.19 17.33 14.97
CA ALA A 104 -5.45 16.59 15.11
C ALA A 104 -6.45 17.02 14.02
N VAL A 105 -7.15 16.06 13.41
CA VAL A 105 -8.13 16.29 12.34
C VAL A 105 -9.36 15.40 12.52
N ASP A 106 -10.50 15.80 11.95
CA ASP A 106 -11.78 15.08 12.05
C ASP A 106 -12.11 14.26 10.78
N GLY A 107 -11.09 13.79 10.07
CA GLY A 107 -11.24 12.98 8.87
C GLY A 107 -10.25 13.34 7.76
N MET A 108 -10.24 12.52 6.70
CA MET A 108 -9.40 12.80 5.54
C MET A 108 -9.96 13.98 4.75
N LYS A 109 -9.09 14.93 4.39
CA LYS A 109 -9.39 15.87 3.29
C LYS A 109 -9.53 15.08 1.99
N ASP A 110 -10.56 15.40 1.20
CA ASP A 110 -10.69 14.95 -0.18
C ASP A 110 -9.46 15.41 -0.98
N VAL A 111 -8.57 14.47 -1.28
CA VAL A 111 -7.53 14.62 -2.31
C VAL A 111 -8.10 14.15 -3.65
#